data_AF-X0WND3-F1
#
_entry.id   AF-X0WND3-F1
#
_cell.length_a   1.000
_cell.length_b   1.000
_cell.length_c   1.000
_cell.angle_alpha   90.00
_cell.angle_beta   90.00
_cell.angle_gamma   90.00
#
_symmetry.space_group_name_H-M   'P 1'
#
loop_
_entity.id
_entity.type
_entity.pdbx_description
1 polymer ?
#
loop_
_entity_poly.entity_id
_entity_poly.type
_entity_poly.pdbx_seq_one_letter_code
_entity_poly.pdbx_strand_id
1 'polypeptide(L)' 'MTTELIHVGFGNVLAVNRVIAIAPPNSAPTKRMAQEGKSTGMLIDLT' A
#
# COMPACT_ATOMS: atom_id res chain seq x y z
N MET A 1 -9.74 -20.08 1.69
CA MET A 1 -8.58 -19.61 0.90
C MET A 1 -7.40 -19.47 1.83
N THR A 2 -6.26 -20.06 1.50
CA THR A 2 -5.02 -19.90 2.27
C THR A 2 -4.50 -18.48 2.06
N THR A 3 -4.06 -17.81 3.14
CA THR A 3 -3.44 -16.48 3.04
C THR A 3 -2.02 -16.64 2.50
N GLU A 4 -1.72 -15.95 1.40
CA GLU A 4 -0.39 -15.92 0.81
C GLU A 4 0.32 -14.63 1.24
N LEU A 5 1.50 -14.76 1.86
CA LEU A 5 2.28 -13.64 2.36
C LEU A 5 3.45 -13.33 1.42
N ILE A 6 3.65 -12.06 1.10
CA ILE A 6 4.78 -11.57 0.32
C ILE A 6 5.58 -10.57 1.15
N HIS A 7 6.90 -10.71 1.17
CA HIS A 7 7.81 -9.73 1.78
C HIS A 7 7.94 -8.51 0.87
N VAL A 8 7.68 -7.32 1.39
CA VAL A 8 7.67 -6.06 0.63
C VAL A 8 8.80 -5.10 1.01
N GLY A 9 9.70 -5.51 1.91
CA GLY A 9 10.85 -4.71 2.36
C GLY A 9 10.79 -4.39 3.85
N PHE A 10 11.92 -4.05 4.47
CA PHE A 10 12.02 -3.55 5.85
C PHE A 10 11.32 -4.41 6.93
N GLY A 11 11.24 -5.74 6.73
CA GLY A 11 10.54 -6.64 7.65
C GLY A 11 9.01 -6.62 7.51
N ASN A 12 8.48 -5.89 6.54
CA ASN A 12 7.04 -5.82 6.25
C ASN A 12 6.59 -6.99 5.36
N VAL A 13 5.40 -7.50 5.66
CA VAL A 13 4.73 -8.58 4.90
C VAL A 13 3.30 -8.18 4.54
N LEU A 14 2.87 -8.57 3.34
CA LEU A 14 1.55 -8.27 2.80
C LEU A 14 0.82 -9.56 2.44
N ALA A 15 -0.45 -9.68 2.83
CA ALA A 15 -1.33 -10.73 2.36
C ALA A 15 -1.77 -10.44 0.91
N VAL A 16 -1.12 -11.03 -0.09
CA VAL A 16 -1.32 -10.69 -1.51
C VAL A 16 -2.75 -10.94 -1.95
N ASN A 17 -3.41 -11.95 -1.38
CA ASN A 17 -4.81 -12.26 -1.65
C ASN A 17 -5.81 -11.20 -1.14
N ARG A 18 -5.34 -10.15 -0.45
CA ARG A 18 -6.14 -8.99 -0.01
C ARG A 18 -5.86 -7.71 -0.82
N VAL A 19 -4.97 -7.75 -1.80
CA VAL A 19 -4.63 -6.58 -2.64
C VAL A 19 -5.77 -6.31 -3.63
N ILE A 20 -6.28 -5.08 -3.65
CA ILE A 20 -7.39 -4.66 -4.53
C ILE A 20 -6.87 -3.97 -5.79
N ALA A 21 -5.76 -3.23 -5.70
CA ALA A 21 -5.16 -2.51 -6.82
C ALA A 21 -3.65 -2.31 -6.63
N ILE A 22 -2.93 -2.19 -7.75
CA ILE A 22 -1.52 -1.77 -7.81
C ILE A 22 -1.47 -0.53 -8.70
N ALA A 23 -0.81 0.53 -8.24
CA ALA A 23 -0.73 1.79 -8.95
C ALA A 23 0.74 2.27 -9.08
N PRO A 24 1.12 2.95 -10.16
CA PRO A 24 2.44 3.55 -10.29
C PRO A 24 2.67 4.64 -9.21
N PRO A 25 3.72 4.53 -8.38
CA PRO A 25 3.93 5.46 -7.25
C PRO A 25 4.24 6.90 -7.69
N ASN A 26 4.72 7.07 -8.92
CA ASN A 26 5.20 8.35 -9.43
C ASN A 26 4.13 9.19 -10.13
N SER A 27 2.91 8.68 -10.29
CA SER A 27 1.82 9.44 -10.91
C SER A 27 1.33 10.58 -10.00
N ALA A 28 0.95 11.71 -10.58
CA ALA A 28 0.40 12.83 -9.81
C ALA A 28 -0.87 12.44 -9.01
N PRO A 29 -1.82 11.64 -9.55
CA PRO A 29 -2.97 11.15 -8.79
C PRO A 29 -2.58 10.27 -7.60
N THR A 30 -1.64 9.32 -7.77
CA THR A 30 -1.22 8.43 -6.68
C THR A 30 -0.55 9.20 -5.55
N LYS A 31 0.32 10.17 -5.89
CA LYS A 31 0.93 11.06 -4.89
C LYS A 31 -0.11 11.88 -4.14
N ARG A 32 -1.10 12.45 -4.85
CA ARG A 32 -2.18 13.22 -4.22
C ARG A 32 -3.01 12.36 -3.26
N MET A 33 -3.42 11.16 -3.70
CA MET A 33 -4.16 10.22 -2.88
C MET A 33 -3.39 9.82 -1.60
N ALA A 34 -2.09 9.56 -1.71
CA ALA A 34 -1.27 9.24 -0.54
C ALA A 34 -1.18 10.41 0.44
N GLN A 35 -1.01 11.65 -0.05
CA GLN A 35 -0.99 12.85 0.80
C GLN A 35 -2.32 13.10 1.50
N GLU A 36 -3.44 12.94 0.78
CA GLU A 36 -4.80 13.03 1.36
C GLU A 36 -5.05 11.93 2.40
N GLY A 37 -4.61 10.70 2.11
CA GLY A 37 -4.67 9.59 3.07
C GLY A 37 -3.88 9.88 4.35
N LYS A 38 -2.71 10.54 4.22
CA LYS A 38 -1.89 10.94 5.36
C LYS A 38 -2.56 12.04 6.19
N SER A 39 -3.16 13.05 5.57
CA SER A 39 -3.84 14.14 6.28
C SER A 39 -5.11 13.69 7.00
N THR A 40 -5.78 12.66 6.46
CA THR A 40 -7.01 12.07 7.01
C THR A 40 -6.77 10.90 7.97
N GLY A 41 -5.51 10.47 8.14
CA GLY A 41 -5.17 9.31 8.97
C GLY A 41 -5.58 7.95 8.38
N MET A 42 -5.88 7.89 7.08
CA MET A 42 -6.27 6.67 6.36
C MET A 42 -5.08 5.93 5.71
N LEU A 43 -3.90 6.54 5.66
CA LEU A 43 -2.70 5.92 5.10
C LEU A 43 -1.92 5.14 6.18
N ILE A 44 -1.68 3.85 5.92
CA ILE A 44 -0.65 3.07 6.62
C ILE A 44 0.58 3.05 5.71
N ASP A 45 1.66 3.68 6.16
CA ASP A 45 2.94 3.68 5.47
C ASP A 45 3.77 2.46 5.91
N LEU A 46 4.26 1.70 4.92
CA LEU A 46 5.05 0.47 5.11
C LEU A 46 6.49 0.63 4.58
N THR A 47 6.92 1.87 4.32
CA THR A 47 8.28 2.20 3.84
C THR A 47 9.24 2.46 4.98
#